data_AF-A0A6A6XSB7-F1
#
_entry.id   AF-A0A6A6XSB7-F1
#
_cell.length_a   1.000
_cell.length_b   1.000
_cell.length_c   1.000
_cell.angle_alpha   90.00
_cell.angle_beta   90.00
_cell.angle_gamma   90.00
#
_symmetry.space_group_name_H-M   'P 1'
#
loop_
_entity.id
_entity.type
_entity.pdbx_description
1 polymer ?
#
loop_
_entity_poly.entity_id
_entity_poly.type
_entity_poly.pdbx_seq_one_letter_code
_entity_poly.pdbx_strand_id
1 'polypeptide(L)'
;MFEYYQPDIQAAFDKLSPTDQAFYFTLHSAHGQDPANWPSKIHSTVSTRERQRITEQHNARVGKEPSLISIFQTNCMEMDKGAAVFPHASRFNHSCNPNACFSWNSAIQKETIYIINNVQEGEQITLSYCDMTHDKMLRRWELKHYGFICDCPACGDDNDPSSFASQSAARRYRVMELQQETKAFRGLFLESAVNKAGFLERLMELAKLHIEEGDFTERLANV
;
A
#
# COMPACT_ATOMS: atom_id res chain seq x y z
N MET A 1 -7.65 12.18 -2.31
CA MET A 1 -7.94 10.74 -2.32
C MET A 1 -9.25 10.56 -3.06
N PHE A 2 -9.26 9.83 -4.16
CA PHE A 2 -10.48 9.59 -4.94
C PHE A 2 -11.37 8.61 -4.18
N GLU A 3 -12.65 8.95 -4.01
CA GLU A 3 -13.64 8.07 -3.41
C GLU A 3 -14.40 7.37 -4.53
N TYR A 4 -14.30 6.05 -4.60
CA TYR A 4 -15.02 5.23 -5.57
C TYR A 4 -16.21 4.56 -4.89
N TYR A 5 -17.40 4.84 -5.39
CA TYR A 5 -18.64 4.23 -4.92
C TYR A 5 -19.04 3.07 -5.82
N GLN A 6 -19.94 2.23 -5.32
CA GLN A 6 -20.48 1.11 -6.09
C GLN A 6 -20.99 1.51 -7.49
N PRO A 7 -21.71 2.64 -7.70
CA PRO A 7 -22.13 3.05 -9.04
C PRO A 7 -20.98 3.41 -9.98
N ASP A 8 -19.89 4.01 -9.47
CA ASP A 8 -18.73 4.37 -10.28
C ASP A 8 -18.03 3.10 -10.81
N ILE A 9 -17.88 2.11 -9.92
CA ILE A 9 -17.25 0.83 -10.23
C ILE A 9 -18.12 0.04 -11.21
N GLN A 10 -19.44 0.01 -11.00
CA GLN A 10 -20.38 -0.65 -11.92
C GLN A 10 -20.30 -0.02 -13.33
N ALA A 11 -20.34 1.31 -13.42
CA ALA A 11 -20.28 2.01 -14.71
C ALA A 11 -18.94 1.79 -15.46
N ALA A 12 -17.84 1.56 -14.74
CA ALA A 12 -16.57 1.16 -15.35
C ALA A 12 -16.59 -0.32 -15.79
N PHE A 13 -17.12 -1.20 -14.94
CA PHE A 13 -17.23 -2.64 -15.21
C PHE A 13 -18.12 -2.95 -16.42
N ASP A 14 -19.23 -2.22 -16.59
CA ASP A 14 -20.17 -2.40 -17.70
C ASP A 14 -19.56 -2.09 -19.08
N LYS A 15 -18.43 -1.36 -19.11
CA LYS A 15 -17.69 -1.05 -20.35
C LYS A 15 -16.70 -2.14 -20.75
N LEU A 16 -16.42 -3.09 -19.85
CA LEU A 16 -15.48 -4.17 -20.10
C LEU A 16 -16.07 -5.21 -21.07
N SER A 17 -15.20 -5.90 -21.80
CA SER A 17 -15.62 -7.06 -22.59
C SER A 17 -16.11 -8.20 -21.69
N PRO A 18 -16.95 -9.13 -22.17
CA PRO A 18 -17.36 -10.29 -21.37
C PRO A 18 -16.17 -11.12 -20.85
N THR A 19 -15.08 -11.18 -21.63
CA THR A 19 -13.84 -11.86 -21.22
C THR A 19 -13.16 -11.15 -20.06
N ASP A 20 -13.07 -9.82 -20.11
CA ASP A 20 -12.47 -9.02 -19.03
C ASP A 20 -13.34 -9.02 -17.77
N GLN A 21 -14.67 -9.00 -17.93
CA GLN A 21 -15.61 -9.16 -16.83
C GLN A 21 -15.43 -10.52 -16.14
N ALA A 22 -15.32 -11.60 -16.90
CA ALA A 22 -15.04 -12.92 -16.35
C ALA A 22 -13.68 -12.97 -15.64
N PHE A 23 -12.63 -12.37 -16.24
CA PHE A 23 -11.31 -12.30 -15.63
C PHE A 23 -11.35 -11.53 -14.31
N TYR A 24 -12.06 -10.40 -14.25
CA TYR A 24 -12.19 -9.57 -13.07
C TYR A 24 -12.71 -10.37 -11.86
N PHE A 25 -13.71 -11.24 -12.08
CA PHE A 25 -14.23 -12.13 -11.05
C PHE A 25 -13.29 -13.28 -10.65
N THR A 26 -12.15 -13.46 -11.32
CA THR A 26 -11.08 -14.38 -10.87
C THR A 26 -10.13 -13.77 -9.85
N LEU A 27 -10.22 -12.45 -9.64
CA LEU A 27 -9.37 -11.74 -8.68
C LEU A 27 -9.87 -11.97 -7.24
N HIS A 28 -8.93 -11.89 -6.29
CA HIS A 28 -9.26 -11.95 -4.87
C HIS A 28 -10.20 -10.80 -4.49
N SER A 29 -11.06 -10.98 -3.48
CA SER A 29 -12.03 -9.93 -3.11
C SER A 29 -12.22 -9.77 -1.61
N ALA A 30 -11.43 -10.50 -0.80
CA ALA A 30 -11.43 -10.46 0.66
C ALA A 30 -12.81 -10.32 1.32
N HIS A 31 -13.86 -10.91 0.73
CA HIS A 31 -15.20 -10.92 1.29
C HIS A 31 -15.28 -11.99 2.39
N GLY A 32 -16.39 -12.03 3.14
CA GLY A 32 -16.60 -12.99 4.22
C GLY A 32 -15.79 -12.72 5.49
N GLN A 33 -15.28 -11.50 5.66
CA GLN A 33 -14.57 -11.12 6.89
C GLN A 33 -15.54 -11.06 8.08
N ASP A 34 -15.04 -11.41 9.27
CA ASP A 34 -15.82 -11.36 10.51
C ASP A 34 -16.30 -9.92 10.80
N PRO A 35 -17.62 -9.66 10.89
CA PRO A 35 -18.15 -8.34 11.23
C PRO A 35 -17.65 -7.78 12.57
N ALA A 36 -17.28 -8.63 13.53
CA ALA A 36 -16.75 -8.20 14.84
C ALA A 36 -15.42 -7.45 14.71
N ASN A 37 -14.71 -7.64 13.60
CA ASN A 37 -13.47 -6.95 13.30
C ASN A 37 -13.67 -5.52 12.77
N TRP A 38 -14.91 -5.10 12.50
CA TRP A 38 -15.21 -3.81 11.86
C TRP A 38 -16.19 -3.00 12.71
N PRO A 39 -16.13 -1.64 12.67
CA PRO A 39 -17.09 -0.82 13.38
C PRO A 39 -18.54 -1.12 12.94
N SER A 40 -19.42 -1.37 13.90
CA SER A 40 -20.85 -1.68 13.66
C SER A 40 -21.76 -0.45 13.77
N LYS A 41 -21.21 0.71 14.12
CA LYS A 41 -21.95 1.96 14.30
C LYS A 41 -21.23 3.11 13.61
N ILE A 42 -22.00 4.01 13.03
CA ILE A 42 -21.51 5.23 12.38
C ILE A 42 -22.05 6.42 13.16
N HIS A 43 -21.18 7.30 13.64
CA HIS A 43 -21.56 8.46 14.43
C HIS A 43 -22.55 9.36 13.67
N SER A 44 -23.45 10.04 14.38
CA SER A 44 -24.54 10.84 13.78
C SER A 44 -24.03 12.04 12.98
N THR A 45 -22.87 12.60 13.35
CA THR A 45 -22.25 13.75 12.67
C THR A 45 -21.57 13.39 11.34
N VAL A 46 -21.42 12.10 11.03
CA VAL A 46 -20.86 11.67 9.73
C VAL A 46 -21.84 12.03 8.63
N SER A 47 -21.33 12.75 7.61
CA SER A 47 -22.11 13.22 6.47
C SER A 47 -22.78 12.06 5.72
N THR A 48 -23.87 12.34 5.00
CA THR A 48 -24.59 11.32 4.24
C THR A 48 -23.68 10.59 3.23
N ARG A 49 -22.83 11.35 2.54
CA ARG A 49 -21.90 10.84 1.54
C ARG A 49 -20.85 9.91 2.16
N GLU A 50 -20.29 10.28 3.31
CA GLU A 50 -19.30 9.47 3.99
C GLU A 50 -19.93 8.22 4.63
N ARG A 51 -21.17 8.36 5.13
CA ARG A 51 -21.96 7.23 5.63
C ARG A 51 -22.23 6.20 4.55
N GLN A 52 -22.55 6.64 3.33
CA GLN A 52 -22.71 5.75 2.18
C GLN A 52 -21.40 5.00 1.91
N ARG A 53 -20.27 5.72 1.81
CA ARG A 53 -18.96 5.12 1.58
C ARG A 53 -18.67 4.03 2.62
N ILE A 54 -18.75 4.37 3.91
CA ILE A 54 -18.50 3.43 5.02
C ILE A 54 -19.42 2.21 4.92
N THR A 55 -20.70 2.39 4.60
CA THR A 55 -21.68 1.31 4.48
C THR A 55 -21.36 0.38 3.32
N GLU A 56 -21.06 0.92 2.15
CA GLU A 56 -20.67 0.13 0.97
C GLU A 56 -19.39 -0.67 1.23
N GLN A 57 -18.36 -0.05 1.82
CA GLN A 57 -17.12 -0.77 2.17
C GLN A 57 -17.35 -1.84 3.24
N HIS A 58 -18.20 -1.59 4.23
CA HIS A 58 -18.53 -2.58 5.26
C HIS A 58 -19.21 -3.80 4.62
N ASN A 59 -20.26 -3.57 3.83
CA ASN A 59 -21.01 -4.62 3.15
C ASN A 59 -20.13 -5.44 2.19
N ALA A 60 -19.20 -4.78 1.49
CA ALA A 60 -18.24 -5.43 0.61
C ALA A 60 -17.34 -6.44 1.36
N ARG A 61 -16.88 -6.10 2.57
CA ARG A 61 -15.97 -6.93 3.37
C ARG A 61 -16.69 -8.08 4.06
N VAL A 62 -17.87 -7.83 4.65
CA VAL A 62 -18.60 -8.83 5.44
C VAL A 62 -19.58 -9.67 4.61
N GLY A 63 -19.82 -9.27 3.36
CA GLY A 63 -20.68 -9.99 2.42
C GLY A 63 -20.19 -11.42 2.21
N LYS A 64 -21.11 -12.36 2.01
CA LYS A 64 -20.78 -13.78 1.84
C LYS A 64 -20.20 -14.12 0.47
N GLU A 65 -20.42 -13.26 -0.51
CA GLU A 65 -20.06 -13.48 -1.91
C GLU A 65 -19.19 -12.32 -2.40
N PRO A 66 -18.34 -12.54 -3.42
CA PRO A 66 -17.59 -11.48 -4.05
C PRO A 66 -18.54 -10.46 -4.69
N SER A 67 -18.21 -9.18 -4.54
CA SER A 67 -18.90 -8.06 -5.19
C SER A 67 -17.92 -7.28 -6.04
N LEU A 68 -18.41 -6.47 -6.99
CA LEU A 68 -17.54 -5.59 -7.78
C LEU A 68 -16.71 -4.68 -6.88
N ILE A 69 -17.33 -4.09 -5.87
CA ILE A 69 -16.63 -3.19 -4.95
C ILE A 69 -15.61 -3.92 -4.08
N SER A 70 -15.88 -5.15 -3.63
CA SER A 70 -14.94 -5.90 -2.80
C SER A 70 -13.71 -6.34 -3.61
N ILE A 71 -13.90 -6.76 -4.88
CA ILE A 71 -12.79 -7.02 -5.81
C ILE A 71 -12.02 -5.72 -6.09
N PHE A 72 -12.71 -4.63 -6.41
CA PHE A 72 -12.04 -3.37 -6.73
C PHE A 72 -11.14 -2.91 -5.58
N GLN A 73 -11.66 -2.91 -4.35
CA GLN A 73 -10.95 -2.41 -3.17
C GLN A 73 -9.66 -3.17 -2.84
N THR A 74 -9.58 -4.46 -3.19
CA THR A 74 -8.40 -5.28 -2.89
C THR A 74 -7.42 -5.38 -4.04
N ASN A 75 -7.74 -4.82 -5.22
CA ASN A 75 -6.93 -4.99 -6.44
C ASN A 75 -6.63 -3.68 -7.17
N CYS A 76 -7.30 -2.57 -6.83
CA CYS A 76 -7.07 -1.31 -7.51
C CYS A 76 -5.71 -0.70 -7.13
N MET A 77 -5.04 -0.12 -8.12
CA MET A 77 -3.80 0.64 -7.98
C MET A 77 -4.05 2.07 -8.45
N GLU A 78 -3.34 3.02 -7.86
CA GLU A 78 -3.45 4.43 -8.25
C GLU A 78 -2.94 4.66 -9.67
N MET A 79 -3.63 5.49 -10.44
CA MET A 79 -3.35 5.76 -11.84
C MET A 79 -3.70 7.21 -12.19
N ASP A 80 -2.71 8.05 -12.52
CA ASP A 80 -2.89 9.47 -12.83
C ASP A 80 -3.81 10.22 -11.82
N LYS A 81 -5.04 10.53 -12.23
CA LYS A 81 -6.09 11.18 -11.43
C LYS A 81 -7.21 10.20 -11.05
N GLY A 82 -6.86 8.94 -10.84
CA GLY A 82 -7.80 7.86 -10.66
C GLY A 82 -7.15 6.60 -10.12
N ALA A 83 -7.82 5.48 -10.33
CA ALA A 83 -7.37 4.15 -9.97
C ALA A 83 -7.94 3.16 -10.98
N ALA A 84 -7.22 2.06 -11.18
CA ALA A 84 -7.61 1.00 -12.09
C ALA A 84 -7.25 -0.36 -11.49
N VAL A 85 -7.92 -1.40 -11.97
CA VAL A 85 -7.53 -2.79 -11.67
C VAL A 85 -6.66 -3.26 -12.83
N PHE A 86 -5.47 -3.76 -12.50
CA PHE A 86 -4.50 -4.27 -13.46
C PHE A 86 -4.37 -5.77 -13.27
N PRO A 87 -5.14 -6.60 -14.01
CA PRO A 87 -5.40 -7.97 -13.59
C PRO A 87 -4.18 -8.90 -13.49
N HIS A 88 -3.07 -8.56 -14.16
CA HIS A 88 -1.80 -9.25 -14.00
C HIS A 88 -0.99 -8.74 -12.80
N ALA A 89 -0.94 -7.42 -12.59
CA ALA A 89 -0.24 -6.82 -11.45
C ALA A 89 -0.95 -7.13 -10.12
N SER A 90 -2.27 -7.23 -10.11
CA SER A 90 -3.06 -7.59 -8.92
C SER A 90 -2.83 -9.03 -8.43
N ARG A 91 -2.00 -9.84 -9.12
CA ARG A 91 -1.66 -11.22 -8.72
C ARG A 91 -0.40 -11.31 -7.85
N PHE A 92 0.42 -10.26 -7.80
CA PHE A 92 1.61 -10.26 -6.95
C PHE A 92 1.20 -10.11 -5.50
N ASN A 93 1.65 -11.01 -4.63
CA ASN A 93 1.36 -10.98 -3.20
C ASN A 93 2.08 -9.83 -2.49
N HIS A 94 1.66 -9.59 -1.25
CA HIS A 94 2.24 -8.58 -0.38
C HIS A 94 3.50 -9.05 0.35
N SER A 95 4.46 -8.15 0.53
CA SER A 95 5.45 -8.18 1.62
C SER A 95 5.65 -6.75 2.13
N CYS A 96 5.79 -6.55 3.46
CA CYS A 96 6.19 -5.24 4.00
C CYS A 96 7.66 -4.92 3.70
N ASN A 97 8.41 -5.91 3.20
CA ASN A 97 9.79 -5.80 2.71
C ASN A 97 9.84 -6.46 1.32
N PRO A 98 9.29 -5.80 0.28
CA PRO A 98 9.10 -6.40 -1.04
C PRO A 98 10.39 -6.47 -1.85
N ASN A 99 10.41 -7.31 -2.88
CA ASN A 99 11.50 -7.40 -3.85
C ASN A 99 11.16 -6.73 -5.20
N ALA A 100 9.92 -6.29 -5.38
CA ALA A 100 9.48 -5.46 -6.50
C ALA A 100 8.62 -4.28 -6.05
N CYS A 101 8.55 -3.25 -6.89
CA CYS A 101 7.58 -2.17 -6.79
C CYS A 101 6.76 -2.07 -8.07
N PHE A 102 5.66 -1.31 -8.00
CA PHE A 102 4.81 -1.00 -9.14
C PHE A 102 4.73 0.52 -9.34
N SER A 103 4.63 0.95 -10.59
CA SER A 103 4.45 2.34 -10.95
C SER A 103 3.64 2.46 -12.24
N TRP A 104 2.64 3.35 -12.21
CA TRP A 104 1.88 3.70 -13.39
C TRP A 104 2.76 4.46 -14.40
N ASN A 105 2.88 3.92 -15.61
CA ASN A 105 3.56 4.58 -16.72
C ASN A 105 2.54 5.16 -17.70
N SER A 106 2.28 6.47 -17.56
CA SER A 106 1.33 7.21 -18.41
C SER A 106 1.75 7.31 -19.87
N ALA A 107 3.05 7.19 -20.20
CA ALA A 107 3.52 7.26 -21.59
C ALA A 107 3.10 6.03 -22.42
N ILE A 108 3.04 4.85 -21.79
CA ILE A 108 2.62 3.60 -22.44
C ILE A 108 1.26 3.09 -21.94
N GLN A 109 0.62 3.83 -21.03
CA GLN A 109 -0.68 3.50 -20.44
C GLN A 109 -0.71 2.10 -19.79
N LYS A 110 0.32 1.79 -18.98
CA LYS A 110 0.43 0.50 -18.30
C LYS A 110 0.96 0.65 -16.88
N GLU A 111 0.46 -0.22 -16.01
CA GLU A 111 1.11 -0.51 -14.74
C GLU A 111 2.40 -1.30 -15.01
N THR A 112 3.50 -0.83 -14.45
CA THR A 112 4.83 -1.42 -14.67
C THR A 112 5.42 -1.92 -13.37
N ILE A 113 5.98 -3.13 -13.41
CA ILE A 113 6.59 -3.79 -12.25
C ILE A 113 8.10 -3.76 -12.39
N TYR A 114 8.81 -3.30 -11.36
CA TYR A 114 10.26 -3.21 -11.34
C TYR A 114 10.81 -4.02 -10.18
N ILE A 115 11.83 -4.82 -10.46
CA ILE A 115 12.61 -5.49 -9.43
C ILE A 115 13.47 -4.45 -8.71
N ILE A 116 13.37 -4.40 -7.38
CA ILE A 116 14.10 -3.47 -6.52
C ILE A 116 15.12 -4.17 -5.61
N ASN A 117 14.97 -5.49 -5.41
CA ASN A 117 15.94 -6.33 -4.70
C ASN A 117 16.27 -7.57 -5.53
N ASN A 118 17.39 -8.24 -5.26
CA ASN A 118 17.74 -9.49 -5.94
C ASN A 118 16.63 -10.54 -5.76
N VAL A 119 16.24 -11.20 -6.85
CA VAL A 119 15.26 -12.29 -6.85
C VAL A 119 15.90 -13.53 -7.43
N GLN A 120 15.91 -14.63 -6.67
CA GLN A 120 16.44 -15.91 -7.13
C GLN A 120 15.41 -16.68 -7.97
N GLU A 121 15.88 -17.64 -8.77
CA GLU A 121 14.97 -18.54 -9.50
C GLU A 121 14.05 -19.29 -8.53
N GLY A 122 12.74 -19.26 -8.80
CA GLY A 122 11.72 -19.87 -7.95
C GLY A 122 11.30 -19.02 -6.74
N GLU A 123 11.95 -17.88 -6.47
CA GLU A 123 11.53 -16.94 -5.44
C GLU A 123 10.28 -16.17 -5.88
N GLN A 124 9.34 -15.97 -4.95
CA GLN A 124 8.13 -15.20 -5.23
C GLN A 124 8.45 -13.71 -5.37
N ILE A 125 7.91 -13.08 -6.43
CA ILE A 125 7.90 -11.63 -6.56
C ILE A 125 6.76 -11.05 -5.70
N THR A 126 7.09 -10.07 -4.86
CA THR A 126 6.13 -9.42 -3.95
C THR A 126 6.15 -7.90 -4.10
N LEU A 127 5.00 -7.27 -3.85
CA LEU A 127 4.80 -5.82 -3.82
C LEU A 127 4.43 -5.37 -2.40
N SER A 128 4.54 -4.07 -2.09
CA SER A 128 3.93 -3.53 -0.87
C SER A 128 2.52 -3.02 -1.16
N TYR A 129 1.55 -3.35 -0.31
CA TYR A 129 0.15 -2.89 -0.41
C TYR A 129 -0.14 -1.73 0.56
N CYS A 130 0.85 -1.38 1.37
CA CYS A 130 0.80 -0.33 2.38
C CYS A 130 2.09 0.51 2.30
N ASP A 131 2.13 1.63 3.01
CA ASP A 131 3.38 2.38 3.13
C ASP A 131 4.39 1.55 3.94
N MET A 132 5.55 1.29 3.33
CA MET A 132 6.62 0.50 3.96
C MET A 132 7.18 1.19 5.20
N THR A 133 7.08 2.52 5.31
CA THR A 133 7.63 3.30 6.43
C THR A 133 6.73 3.30 7.66
N HIS A 134 5.45 2.94 7.52
CA HIS A 134 4.53 2.81 8.64
C HIS A 134 5.05 1.81 9.67
N ASP A 135 4.67 1.97 10.95
CA ASP A 135 4.98 0.99 11.98
C ASP A 135 4.18 -0.32 11.80
N LYS A 136 4.59 -1.37 12.51
CA LYS A 136 4.01 -2.72 12.38
C LYS A 136 2.52 -2.77 12.69
N MET A 137 2.04 -1.98 13.65
CA MET A 137 0.62 -1.96 14.01
C MET A 137 -0.22 -1.29 12.93
N LEU A 138 0.26 -0.16 12.40
CA LEU A 138 -0.41 0.54 11.31
C LEU A 138 -0.45 -0.31 10.03
N ARG A 139 0.67 -0.94 9.64
CA ARG A 139 0.69 -1.86 8.49
C ARG A 139 -0.28 -3.03 8.68
N ARG A 140 -0.33 -3.64 9.87
CA ARG A 140 -1.30 -4.71 10.18
C ARG A 140 -2.74 -4.23 10.04
N TRP A 141 -3.03 -3.01 10.48
CA TRP A 141 -4.35 -2.41 10.34
C TRP A 141 -4.72 -2.16 8.87
N GLU A 142 -3.79 -1.63 8.06
CA GLU A 142 -4.01 -1.40 6.62
C GLU A 142 -4.22 -2.72 5.87
N LEU A 143 -3.38 -3.72 6.14
CA LEU A 143 -3.42 -5.02 5.47
C LEU A 143 -4.64 -5.85 5.86
N LYS A 144 -5.24 -5.59 7.02
CA LYS A 144 -6.50 -6.21 7.45
C LYS A 144 -7.61 -6.04 6.41
N HIS A 145 -7.62 -4.93 5.66
CA HIS A 145 -8.58 -4.71 4.59
C HIS A 145 -8.52 -5.76 3.47
N TYR A 146 -7.36 -6.38 3.25
CA TYR A 146 -7.13 -7.43 2.26
C TYR A 146 -7.46 -8.85 2.80
N GLY A 147 -7.86 -8.97 4.07
CA GLY A 147 -8.31 -10.22 4.66
C GLY A 147 -7.20 -11.20 5.04
N PHE A 148 -5.96 -10.73 5.22
CA PHE A 148 -4.84 -11.56 5.66
C PHE A 148 -4.01 -10.89 6.76
N ILE A 149 -3.16 -11.68 7.42
CA ILE A 149 -2.14 -11.20 8.35
C ILE A 149 -0.79 -11.43 7.69
N CYS A 150 -0.01 -10.38 7.53
CA CYS A 150 1.32 -10.47 6.93
C CYS A 150 2.30 -11.18 7.87
N ASP A 151 3.04 -12.14 7.32
CA ASP A 151 4.03 -12.98 7.98
C ASP A 151 5.44 -12.77 7.41
N CYS A 152 5.65 -11.74 6.59
CA CYS A 152 6.96 -11.42 6.03
C CYS A 152 8.01 -11.15 7.14
N PRO A 153 9.32 -11.18 6.83
CA PRO A 153 10.37 -11.01 7.83
C PRO A 153 10.22 -9.75 8.73
N ALA A 154 9.73 -8.64 8.19
CA ALA A 154 9.49 -7.40 8.94
C ALA A 154 8.28 -7.46 9.89
N CYS A 155 7.40 -8.45 9.72
CA CYS A 155 6.19 -8.66 10.53
C CYS A 155 6.30 -9.85 11.49
N GLY A 156 7.41 -10.60 11.43
CA GLY A 156 7.73 -11.73 12.30
C GLY A 156 7.91 -11.36 13.77
N ASP A 157 8.43 -12.29 14.55
CA ASP A 157 8.71 -12.07 15.98
C ASP A 157 9.82 -11.03 16.17
N ASP A 158 9.54 -9.99 16.96
CA ASP A 158 10.42 -8.86 17.28
C ASP A 158 10.87 -8.86 18.75
N ASN A 159 10.63 -9.93 19.51
CA ASN A 159 11.07 -10.06 20.90
C ASN A 159 12.61 -10.11 21.04
N ASP A 160 13.31 -10.64 20.04
CA ASP A 160 14.77 -10.64 19.97
C ASP A 160 15.26 -9.35 19.27
N PRO A 161 16.01 -8.47 19.95
CA PRO A 161 16.58 -7.26 19.34
C PRO A 161 17.51 -7.52 18.14
N SER A 162 18.06 -8.73 18.02
CA SER A 162 18.89 -9.14 16.90
C SER A 162 18.10 -9.64 15.69
N SER A 163 16.79 -9.90 15.86
CA SER A 163 15.91 -10.31 14.77
C SER A 163 15.75 -9.22 13.71
N PHE A 164 15.50 -9.64 12.48
CA PHE A 164 15.20 -8.71 11.39
C PHE A 164 13.97 -7.85 11.69
N ALA A 165 12.91 -8.43 12.27
CA ALA A 165 11.68 -7.71 12.59
C ALA A 165 11.92 -6.58 13.61
N SER A 166 12.68 -6.85 14.68
CA SER A 166 12.99 -5.86 15.71
C SER A 166 13.86 -4.71 15.17
N GLN A 167 14.89 -5.04 14.39
CA GLN A 167 15.73 -4.04 13.75
C GLN A 167 14.96 -3.23 12.71
N SER A 168 14.10 -3.87 11.91
CA SER A 168 13.26 -3.20 10.92
C SER A 168 12.26 -2.24 11.58
N ALA A 169 11.67 -2.63 12.71
CA ALA A 169 10.83 -1.72 13.49
C ALA A 169 11.60 -0.47 13.94
N ALA A 170 12.83 -0.63 14.45
CA ALA A 170 13.68 0.50 14.85
C ALA A 170 14.07 1.38 13.65
N ARG A 171 14.47 0.78 12.52
CA ARG A 171 14.81 1.52 11.29
C ARG A 171 13.61 2.32 10.77
N ARG A 172 12.43 1.71 10.67
CA ARG A 172 11.21 2.39 10.20
C ARG A 172 10.78 3.53 11.12
N TYR A 173 10.86 3.34 12.43
CA TYR A 173 10.62 4.42 13.39
C TYR A 173 11.56 5.60 13.14
N ARG A 174 12.86 5.33 12.96
CA ARG A 174 13.84 6.37 12.67
C ARG A 174 13.63 7.04 11.30
N VAL A 175 13.23 6.27 10.28
CA VAL A 175 12.83 6.80 8.98
C VAL A 175 11.67 7.79 9.13
N MET A 176 10.64 7.46 9.92
CA MET A 176 9.50 8.35 10.16
C MET A 176 9.94 9.67 10.81
N GLU A 177 10.80 9.63 11.84
CA GLU A 177 11.34 10.84 12.49
C GLU A 177 12.11 11.71 11.49
N LEU A 178 13.07 11.12 10.78
CA LEU A 178 13.88 11.82 9.78
C LEU A 178 13.00 12.38 8.65
N GLN A 179 11.96 11.67 8.26
CA GLN A 179 11.02 12.15 7.26
C GLN A 179 10.31 13.41 7.75
N GLN A 180 9.82 13.42 8.99
CA GLN A 180 9.19 14.60 9.59
C GLN A 180 10.15 15.79 9.70
N GLU A 181 11.41 15.55 10.10
CA GLU A 181 12.42 16.60 10.26
C GLU A 181 12.86 17.23 8.92
N THR A 182 12.93 16.42 7.86
CA THR A 182 13.57 16.82 6.59
C THR A 182 12.59 17.15 5.47
N LYS A 183 11.33 16.67 5.51
CA LYS A 183 10.38 16.77 4.40
C LYS A 183 10.17 18.19 3.89
N ALA A 184 10.09 19.19 4.77
CA ALA A 184 9.88 20.59 4.40
C ALA A 184 11.06 21.21 3.64
N PHE A 185 12.21 20.53 3.65
CA PHE A 185 13.49 21.06 3.18
C PHE A 185 14.11 20.21 2.07
N ARG A 186 13.38 19.24 1.51
CA ARG A 186 13.80 18.44 0.35
C ARG A 186 13.24 19.02 -0.95
N GLY A 187 13.78 18.60 -2.09
CA GLY A 187 13.35 19.06 -3.42
C GLY A 187 13.65 20.55 -3.65
N LEU A 188 12.62 21.33 -4.01
CA LEU A 188 12.77 22.76 -4.35
C LEU A 188 13.34 23.62 -3.21
N PHE A 189 13.24 23.17 -1.96
CA PHE A 189 13.73 23.91 -0.80
C PHE A 189 15.10 23.43 -0.30
N LEU A 190 15.77 22.54 -1.04
CA LEU A 190 17.02 21.93 -0.60
C LEU A 190 18.10 22.97 -0.27
N GLU A 191 18.31 23.95 -1.15
CA GLU A 191 19.31 25.02 -0.97
C GLU A 191 19.09 25.83 0.32
N SER A 192 17.83 26.01 0.75
CA SER A 192 17.50 26.75 1.97
C SER A 192 17.91 26.02 3.25
N ALA A 193 18.20 24.72 3.17
CA ALA A 193 18.49 23.88 4.31
C ALA A 193 19.93 23.35 4.36
N VAL A 194 20.71 23.48 3.29
CA VAL A 194 22.13 23.04 3.26
C VAL A 194 22.94 23.67 4.40
N ASN A 195 22.61 24.90 4.81
CA ASN A 195 23.31 25.59 5.90
C ASN A 195 22.79 25.24 7.30
N LYS A 196 21.76 24.37 7.43
CA LYS A 196 21.25 23.95 8.73
C LYS A 196 22.14 22.85 9.30
N ALA A 197 22.54 23.05 10.56
CA ALA A 197 23.39 22.10 11.26
C ALA A 197 22.77 20.68 11.28
N GLY A 198 23.55 19.69 10.88
CA GLY A 198 23.14 18.28 10.88
C GLY A 198 22.17 17.90 9.76
N PHE A 199 21.83 18.79 8.82
CA PHE A 199 20.81 18.47 7.81
C PHE A 199 21.29 17.43 6.80
N LEU A 200 22.52 17.57 6.30
CA LEU A 200 23.11 16.61 5.38
C LEU A 200 23.28 15.23 6.03
N GLU A 201 23.72 15.20 7.29
CA GLU A 201 23.89 13.98 8.07
C GLU A 201 22.57 13.23 8.24
N ARG A 202 21.47 13.95 8.49
CA ARG A 202 20.11 13.37 8.56
C ARG A 202 19.65 12.81 7.21
N LEU A 203 19.94 13.47 6.09
CA LEU A 203 19.62 12.95 4.76
C LEU A 203 20.44 11.69 4.45
N MET A 204 21.73 11.70 4.76
CA MET A 204 22.58 10.51 4.60
C MET A 204 22.10 9.35 5.47
N GLU A 205 21.69 9.62 6.72
CA GLU A 205 21.08 8.61 7.60
C GLU A 205 19.78 8.07 7.00
N LEU A 206 18.90 8.94 6.49
CA LEU A 206 17.64 8.54 5.87
C LEU A 206 17.87 7.65 4.64
N ALA A 207 18.80 8.03 3.75
CA ALA A 207 19.16 7.23 2.58
C ALA A 207 19.71 5.86 2.98
N LYS A 208 20.60 5.83 3.99
CA LYS A 208 21.15 4.59 4.53
C LYS A 208 20.05 3.67 5.07
N LEU A 209 19.09 4.20 5.81
CA LEU A 209 17.99 3.41 6.38
C LEU A 209 17.07 2.83 5.30
N HIS A 210 16.78 3.58 4.23
CA HIS A 210 16.04 3.04 3.07
C HIS A 210 16.81 1.88 2.41
N ILE A 211 18.13 2.02 2.21
CA ILE A 211 18.98 0.94 1.68
C ILE A 211 18.96 -0.30 2.59
N GLU A 212 19.08 -0.12 3.90
CA GLU A 212 19.06 -1.23 4.88
C GLU A 212 17.69 -1.92 4.96
N GLU A 213 16.60 -1.18 4.72
CA GLU A 213 15.25 -1.74 4.56
C GLU A 213 15.01 -2.34 3.16
N GLY A 214 15.98 -2.31 2.25
CA GLY A 214 15.82 -2.80 0.87
C GLY A 214 14.82 -1.98 0.05
N ASP A 215 14.61 -0.70 0.40
CA ASP A 215 13.74 0.22 -0.32
C ASP A 215 14.53 0.96 -1.40
N PHE A 216 14.60 0.36 -2.59
CA PHE A 216 15.21 0.98 -3.79
C PHE A 216 14.15 1.60 -4.72
N THR A 217 13.12 2.20 -4.14
CA THR A 217 12.06 2.89 -4.88
C THR A 217 12.37 4.38 -5.08
N GLU A 218 11.41 5.13 -5.62
CA GLU A 218 11.48 6.59 -5.70
C GLU A 218 11.65 7.27 -4.33
N ARG A 219 11.32 6.59 -3.23
CA ARG A 219 11.52 7.13 -1.87
C ARG A 219 12.99 7.38 -1.58
N LEU A 220 13.85 6.42 -1.90
CA LEU A 220 15.30 6.57 -1.78
C LEU A 220 15.83 7.64 -2.74
N ALA A 221 15.33 7.68 -3.98
CA ALA A 221 15.74 8.68 -4.96
C ALA A 221 15.35 10.12 -4.58
N ASN A 222 14.36 10.29 -3.69
CA ASN A 222 13.87 11.58 -3.19
C ASN A 222 14.46 12.00 -1.83
N VAL A 223 15.47 11.28 -1.33
CA VAL A 223 16.26 11.71 -0.16
C VAL A 223 17.28 12.76 -0.59
#